data_AF-B4ILH9-F1
#
_entry.id   AF-B4ILH9-F1
#
_cell.length_a   1.000
_cell.length_b   1.000
_cell.length_c   1.000
_cell.angle_alpha   90.00
_cell.angle_beta   90.00
_cell.angle_gamma   90.00
#
_symmetry.space_group_name_H-M   'P 1'
#
loop_
_entity.id
_entity.type
_entity.pdbx_description
1 polymer ?
#
loop_
_entity_poly.entity_id
_entity_poly.type
_entity_poly.pdbx_seq_one_letter_code
_entity_poly.pdbx_strand_id
1 'polypeptide(L)'
;MSAMLRHLLLGVKVRQKLQNCVWIKGEEFSKYYNEKWQLADNLALAEDEFLEYVIDGIHDVNLRNLAKSRSFKTGLELLDAFRNVELGYVPKPKLPEDRRAGDY
;
A
#
# COMPACT_ATOMS: atom_id res chain seq x y z
N MET A 1 3.42 30.02 14.21
CA MET A 1 2.71 28.72 14.18
C MET A 1 3.54 27.73 13.35
N SER A 2 3.98 26.65 14.00
CA SER A 2 5.24 25.93 13.74
C SER A 2 5.28 25.11 12.44
N ALA A 3 6.36 25.26 11.66
CA ALA A 3 6.66 24.42 10.50
C ALA A 3 6.80 22.92 10.85
N MET A 4 7.14 22.61 12.11
CA MET A 4 7.26 21.24 12.62
C MET A 4 5.92 20.49 12.63
N LEU A 5 4.82 21.19 12.92
CA LEU A 5 3.47 20.60 12.91
C LEU A 5 3.01 20.23 11.50
N ARG A 6 3.39 21.03 10.49
CA ARG A 6 3.10 20.70 9.08
C ARG A 6 3.83 19.45 8.63
N HIS A 7 5.11 19.32 8.99
CA HIS A 7 5.94 18.18 8.60
C HIS A 7 5.47 16.87 9.25
N LEU A 8 5.10 16.91 10.54
CA LEU A 8 4.52 15.75 11.26
C LEU A 8 3.14 15.33 10.69
N LEU A 9 2.25 16.29 10.40
CA LEU A 9 0.92 15.99 9.85
C LEU A 9 0.97 15.45 8.42
N LEU A 10 1.91 15.93 7.60
CA LEU A 10 2.14 15.41 6.24
C LEU A 10 2.58 13.94 6.30
N GLY A 11 3.54 13.61 7.17
CA GLY A 11 4.00 12.24 7.34
C GLY A 11 2.88 11.28 7.75
N VAL A 12 2.01 11.69 8.68
CA VAL A 12 0.85 10.88 9.12
C VAL A 12 -0.15 10.65 7.98
N LYS A 13 -0.48 11.70 7.21
CA LYS A 13 -1.42 11.60 6.09
C LYS A 13 -0.91 10.72 4.95
N VAL A 14 0.39 10.78 4.64
CA VAL A 14 0.97 9.95 3.58
C VAL A 14 1.06 8.48 4.01
N ARG A 15 1.45 8.20 5.27
CA ARG A 15 1.42 6.84 5.82
C ARG A 15 0.02 6.24 5.82
N GLN A 16 -1.01 7.04 6.13
CA GLN A 16 -2.40 6.60 6.08
C GLN A 16 -2.85 6.28 4.64
N LYS A 17 -2.42 7.07 3.65
CA LYS A 17 -2.67 6.76 2.23
C LYS A 17 -1.95 5.48 1.78
N LEU A 18 -0.71 5.26 2.23
CA LEU A 18 0.03 4.03 1.97
C LEU A 18 -0.66 2.80 2.58
N GLN A 19 -1.24 2.92 3.76
CA GLN A 19 -2.00 1.83 4.40
C GLN A 19 -3.31 1.54 3.66
N ASN A 20 -3.97 2.56 3.13
CA ASN A 20 -5.23 2.41 2.38
C ASN A 20 -5.02 1.96 0.92
N CYS A 21 -3.81 2.14 0.37
CA CYS A 21 -3.42 1.63 -0.94
C CYS A 21 -3.16 0.12 -0.84
N VAL A 22 -4.19 -0.64 -1.19
CA VAL A 22 -4.21 -2.11 -1.19
C VAL A 22 -4.24 -2.64 -2.61
N TRP A 23 -3.61 -3.79 -2.83
CA TRP A 23 -3.65 -4.45 -4.13
C TRP A 23 -5.06 -5.01 -4.37
N ILE A 24 -5.67 -4.62 -5.49
CA ILE A 24 -7.04 -5.01 -5.85
C ILE A 24 -7.06 -6.08 -6.95
N LYS A 25 -8.13 -6.86 -6.97
CA LYS A 25 -8.35 -7.88 -8.00
C LYS A 25 -8.41 -7.27 -9.40
N GLY A 26 -7.78 -7.96 -10.36
CA GLY A 26 -7.79 -7.57 -11.78
C GLY A 26 -6.80 -6.46 -12.11
N GLU A 27 -6.02 -6.02 -11.13
CA GLU A 27 -4.90 -5.11 -11.34
C GLU A 27 -3.58 -5.87 -11.32
N GLU A 28 -2.68 -5.54 -12.23
CA GLU A 28 -1.31 -6.04 -12.21
C GLU A 28 -0.56 -5.56 -10.97
N PHE A 29 0.20 -6.45 -10.33
CA PHE A 29 0.99 -6.09 -9.16
C PHE A 29 1.98 -4.95 -9.42
N SER A 30 2.51 -4.85 -10.64
CA SER A 30 3.40 -3.77 -11.08
C SER A 30 2.74 -2.39 -11.00
N LYS A 31 1.46 -2.30 -11.37
CA LYS A 31 0.69 -1.05 -11.30
C LYS A 31 0.48 -0.64 -9.85
N TYR A 32 0.06 -1.58 -9.01
CA TYR A 32 -0.09 -1.39 -7.57
C TYR A 32 1.22 -0.91 -6.90
N TYR A 33 2.33 -1.60 -7.20
CA TYR A 33 3.66 -1.25 -6.69
C TYR A 33 4.04 0.20 -7.06
N ASN A 34 3.81 0.59 -8.32
CA ASN A 34 4.14 1.92 -8.80
C ASN A 34 3.26 3.02 -8.15
N GLU A 35 1.95 2.78 -8.00
CA GLU A 35 1.07 3.71 -7.27
C GLU A 35 1.53 3.91 -5.83
N LYS A 36 1.96 2.81 -5.18
CA LYS A 36 2.49 2.84 -3.82
C LYS A 36 3.82 3.57 -3.74
N TRP A 37 4.71 3.37 -4.72
CA TRP A 37 5.98 4.08 -4.82
C TRP A 37 5.77 5.59 -4.97
N GLN A 38 4.86 6.03 -5.85
CA GLN A 38 4.54 7.45 -6.01
C GLN A 38 3.99 8.10 -4.73
N LEU A 39 3.26 7.35 -3.91
CA LEU A 39 2.82 7.83 -2.59
C LEU A 39 3.98 7.93 -1.59
N ALA A 40 4.91 6.98 -1.64
CA ALA A 40 6.06 6.90 -0.75
C ALA A 40 7.22 7.85 -1.11
N ASP A 41 7.32 8.29 -2.37
CA ASP A 41 8.38 9.17 -2.89
C ASP A 41 8.58 10.42 -2.02
N ASN A 42 7.50 10.94 -1.44
CA ASN A 42 7.50 12.13 -0.59
C ASN A 42 7.95 11.87 0.87
N LEU A 43 8.14 10.62 1.28
CA LEU A 43 8.41 10.24 2.68
C LEU A 43 9.88 9.91 2.97
N ALA A 44 10.76 9.87 1.96
CA ALA A 44 12.17 9.46 2.12
C ALA A 44 12.33 8.16 2.92
N LEU A 45 11.49 7.15 2.62
CA LEU A 45 11.52 5.84 3.28
C LEU A 45 12.75 5.03 2.84
N ALA A 46 13.26 4.19 3.75
CA ALA A 46 14.19 3.15 3.36
C ALA A 46 13.49 2.12 2.44
N GLU A 47 14.25 1.46 1.56
CA GLU A 47 13.68 0.49 0.62
C GLU A 47 13.04 -0.69 1.37
N ASP A 48 13.69 -1.19 2.42
CA ASP A 48 13.15 -2.21 3.33
C ASP A 48 11.82 -1.78 3.98
N GLU A 49 11.76 -0.59 4.57
CA GLU A 49 10.51 -0.03 5.13
C GLU A 49 9.41 0.08 4.06
N PHE A 50 9.76 0.51 2.85
CA PHE A 50 8.81 0.59 1.74
C PHE A 50 8.26 -0.79 1.35
N LEU A 51 9.12 -1.81 1.27
CA LEU A 51 8.72 -3.18 0.96
C LEU A 51 7.76 -3.75 2.00
N GLU A 52 7.95 -3.46 3.29
CA GLU A 52 7.01 -3.85 4.34
C GLU A 52 5.62 -3.25 4.10
N TYR A 53 5.56 -1.97 3.75
CA TYR A 53 4.29 -1.33 3.38
C TYR A 53 3.65 -1.98 2.16
N VAL A 54 4.42 -2.33 1.12
CA VAL A 54 3.89 -3.03 -0.07
C VAL A 54 3.31 -4.39 0.30
N ILE A 55 4.05 -5.18 1.09
CA ILE A 55 3.63 -6.52 1.50
C ILE A 55 2.36 -6.44 2.37
N ASP A 56 2.27 -5.47 3.28
CA ASP A 56 1.09 -5.31 4.14
C ASP A 56 -0.18 -4.93 3.38
N GLY A 57 -0.05 -4.23 2.25
CA GLY A 57 -1.18 -3.88 1.39
C GLY A 57 -1.66 -5.01 0.48
N ILE A 58 -1.03 -6.20 0.51
CA ILE A 58 -1.56 -7.41 -0.13
C ILE A 58 -2.74 -7.92 0.72
N HIS A 59 -3.95 -7.91 0.14
CA HIS A 59 -5.16 -8.28 0.87
C HIS A 59 -5.30 -9.81 1.04
N ASP A 60 -4.78 -10.60 0.11
CA ASP A 60 -4.74 -12.05 0.26
C ASP A 60 -3.73 -12.45 1.33
N VAL A 61 -4.23 -13.04 2.42
CA VAL A 61 -3.43 -13.40 3.60
C VAL A 61 -2.36 -14.44 3.26
N ASN A 62 -2.65 -15.37 2.35
CA ASN A 62 -1.70 -16.41 1.96
C ASN A 62 -0.54 -15.81 1.17
N LEU A 63 -0.84 -14.96 0.19
CA LEU A 63 0.17 -14.26 -0.59
C LEU A 63 0.99 -13.30 0.26
N ARG A 64 0.36 -12.60 1.20
CA ARG A 64 1.08 -11.74 2.15
C ARG A 64 2.02 -12.53 3.04
N ASN A 65 1.55 -13.64 3.61
CA ASN A 65 2.39 -14.50 4.45
C ASN A 65 3.53 -15.13 3.66
N LEU A 66 3.28 -15.55 2.42
CA LEU A 66 4.30 -16.03 1.50
C LEU A 66 5.38 -14.96 1.27
N ALA A 67 4.97 -13.71 1.01
CA ALA A 67 5.90 -12.61 0.79
C ALA A 67 6.74 -12.29 2.03
N LYS A 68 6.11 -12.23 3.23
CA LYS A 68 6.82 -12.04 4.50
C LYS A 68 7.84 -13.15 4.74
N SER A 69 7.45 -14.41 4.50
CA SER A 69 8.31 -15.57 4.68
C SER A 69 9.49 -15.60 3.70
N ARG A 70 9.33 -15.05 2.50
CA ARG A 70 10.40 -15.02 1.49
C ARG A 70 11.43 -13.92 1.77
N SER A 71 11.09 -12.92 2.58
CA SER A 71 11.97 -11.81 3.00
C SER A 71 12.73 -11.18 1.82
N PHE A 72 11.97 -10.70 0.83
CA PHE A 72 12.51 -10.03 -0.35
C PHE A 72 13.41 -8.85 0.04
N LYS A 73 14.54 -8.70 -0.64
CA LYS A 73 15.52 -7.65 -0.32
C LYS A 73 15.41 -6.43 -1.21
N THR A 74 14.75 -6.58 -2.36
CA THR A 74 14.60 -5.49 -3.34
C THR A 74 13.20 -5.50 -3.94
N GLY A 75 12.77 -4.31 -4.39
CA GLY A 75 11.51 -4.17 -5.12
C GLY A 75 11.45 -5.00 -6.42
N LEU A 76 12.59 -5.18 -7.08
CA LEU A 76 12.69 -5.96 -8.31
C LEU A 76 12.39 -7.45 -8.08
N GLU A 77 12.93 -8.03 -7.01
CA GLU A 77 12.63 -9.43 -6.65
C GLU A 77 11.15 -9.62 -6.33
N LEU A 78 10.54 -8.64 -5.65
CA LEU A 78 9.11 -8.67 -5.32
C LEU A 78 8.26 -8.55 -6.59
N LEU A 79 8.58 -7.61 -7.48
CA LEU A 79 7.89 -7.42 -8.76
C LEU A 79 7.97 -8.67 -9.64
N ASP A 80 9.14 -9.30 -9.75
CA ASP A 80 9.32 -10.50 -10.54
C ASP A 80 8.53 -11.69 -9.95
N ALA A 81 8.59 -11.86 -8.63
CA ALA A 81 7.86 -12.92 -7.94
C ALA A 81 6.33 -12.82 -8.07
N PHE A 82 5.80 -11.60 -8.11
CA PHE A 82 4.36 -11.33 -8.20
C PHE A 82 3.87 -11.06 -9.64
N ARG A 83 4.76 -11.09 -10.63
CA ARG A 83 4.45 -10.76 -12.03
C ARG A 83 3.31 -11.60 -12.62
N ASN A 84 3.29 -12.90 -12.29
CA ASN A 84 2.29 -13.85 -12.79
C ASN A 84 1.26 -14.25 -11.73
N VAL A 85 1.20 -13.51 -10.61
CA VAL A 85 0.27 -13.80 -9.52
C VAL A 85 -1.01 -12.98 -9.73
N GLU A 86 -2.14 -13.66 -9.76
CA GLU A 86 -3.46 -13.02 -9.80
C GLU A 86 -4.15 -13.17 -8.45
N LEU A 87 -4.71 -12.07 -7.93
CA LEU A 87 -5.54 -12.13 -6.73
C LEU A 87 -6.83 -12.93 -7.01
N GLY A 88 -7.06 -13.96 -6.19
CA GLY A 88 -8.40 -14.54 -6.03
C GLY A 88 -9.42 -13.47 -5.62
N TYR A 89 -10.73 -13.76 -5.70
CA TYR A 89 -11.73 -12.79 -5.25
C TYR A 89 -11.55 -12.44 -3.77
N VAL A 90 -11.15 -11.19 -3.50
CA VAL A 90 -11.16 -10.60 -2.16
C VAL A 90 -12.09 -9.38 -2.21
N PRO A 91 -13.17 -9.32 -1.38
CA PRO A 91 -14.05 -8.17 -1.34
C PRO A 91 -13.26 -6.90 -1.00
N LYS A 92 -13.40 -5.85 -1.81
CA LYS A 92 -12.78 -4.55 -1.51
C LYS A 92 -13.28 -4.07 -0.14
N PRO A 93 -12.39 -3.65 0.79
CA PRO A 93 -12.85 -3.09 2.06
C PRO A 93 -13.77 -1.92 1.74
N LYS A 94 -14.99 -1.94 2.26
CA LYS A 94 -15.87 -0.78 2.21
C LYS A 94 -15.18 0.30 3.04
N LEU A 95 -14.57 1.28 2.38
CA LEU A 95 -14.18 2.52 3.04
C LEU A 95 -15.42 3.03 3.79
N PRO A 96 -15.30 3.49 5.05
CA PRO A 96 -16.44 4.05 5.75
C PRO A 96 -16.99 5.18 4.88
N GLU A 97 -18.16 4.92 4.31
CA GLU A 97 -18.92 5.88 3.52
C GLU A 97 -19.05 7.14 4.38
N ASP A 98 -18.53 8.25 3.85
CA ASP A 98 -18.58 9.56 4.49
C ASP A 98 -20.06 9.81 4.83
N ARG A 99 -20.41 9.77 6.12
CA ARG A 99 -21.78 10.00 6.62
C ARG A 99 -22.17 11.47 6.49
N ARG A 100 -22.02 12.04 5.30
CA ARG A 100 -22.30 13.44 5.00
C ARG A 100 -22.80 13.60 3.58
N ALA A 101 -24.06 13.25 3.37
CA ALA A 101 -25.00 14.05 2.57
C ALA A 101 -26.36 13.38 2.58
N GLY A 102 -27.35 14.06 3.14
CA GLY A 102 -28.75 13.67 3.08
C GLY A 102 -29.39 13.73 4.45
N ASP A 103 -29.86 14.91 4.83
CA ASP A 103 -31.32 15.09 4.84
C ASP A 103 -31.61 16.58 4.63
N TYR A 104 -32.45 16.81 3.62
CA TYR A 104 -33.05 18.09 3.22
C TYR A 104 -34.13 18.51 4.22
#